data_AF-A0A1R2C2Z0-F1
#
_entry.id   AF-A0A1R2C2Z0-F1
#
_cell.length_a   1.000
_cell.length_b   1.000
_cell.length_c   1.000
_cell.angle_alpha   90.00
_cell.angle_beta   90.00
_cell.angle_gamma   90.00
#
_symmetry.space_group_name_H-M   'P 1'
#
loop_
_entity.id
_entity.type
_entity.pdbx_description
1 polymer ?
#
loop_
_entity_poly.entity_id
_entity_poly.type
_entity_poly.pdbx_seq_one_letter_code
_entity_poly.pdbx_strand_id
1 'polypeptide(L)'
;METKIDEYQDYQNYEIFQLPEFLELNYSECEKHLDQQITCFLSQTQVNIFEDKTDLPKKRGRKKIRPMNPTKTEIMDKFWLRGFREFMKLNYKDLIDHITDKEFWEFFLGRAGNPGKRRKYLSYSKHYKGFLSSNKSFCQVFIAWMMLYGSIKIPRKNFKGNWDLYFDYLCTDLVQPCKDMVSANDVKDSLRVLSSVFHKYINFVNARNTIIDNLTKE
;
A
#
# COMPACT_ATOMS: atom_id res chain seq x y z
N MET A 1 -48.39 -8.27 12.59
CA MET A 1 -47.59 -7.12 12.12
C MET A 1 -46.24 -7.22 12.82
N GLU A 2 -45.26 -8.02 12.35
CA GLU A 2 -44.62 -8.00 11.01
C GLU A 2 -44.27 -6.56 10.61
N THR A 3 -43.04 -6.15 10.28
CA THR A 3 -41.74 -6.80 9.95
C THR A 3 -40.70 -5.66 10.03
N LYS A 4 -39.48 -5.86 10.54
CA LYS A 4 -38.18 -6.01 9.83
C LYS A 4 -37.12 -6.08 10.96
N ILE A 5 -36.35 -7.12 11.27
CA ILE A 5 -35.58 -8.12 10.51
C ILE A 5 -34.45 -7.48 9.67
N ASP A 6 -33.23 -7.68 10.21
CA ASP A 6 -31.92 -7.88 9.56
C ASP A 6 -31.18 -6.74 8.84
N GLU A 7 -30.52 -5.85 9.60
CA GLU A 7 -29.39 -5.04 9.06
C GLU A 7 -28.10 -5.11 9.91
N TYR A 8 -28.10 -5.83 11.03
CA TYR A 8 -26.93 -5.91 11.93
C TYR A 8 -26.06 -7.17 11.74
N GLN A 9 -26.53 -8.18 11.01
CA GLN A 9 -25.79 -9.44 10.84
C GLN A 9 -24.99 -9.55 9.54
N ASP A 10 -25.23 -8.69 8.55
CA ASP A 10 -24.51 -8.77 7.26
C ASP A 10 -23.09 -8.18 7.28
N TYR A 11 -22.74 -7.40 8.31
CA TYR A 11 -21.43 -6.75 8.40
C TYR A 11 -20.32 -7.61 9.00
N GLN A 12 -20.64 -8.72 9.66
CA GLN A 12 -19.63 -9.70 10.08
C GLN A 12 -19.29 -10.70 8.97
N ASN A 13 -20.15 -10.85 7.96
CA ASN A 13 -19.90 -11.73 6.83
C ASN A 13 -19.00 -11.11 5.73
N TYR A 14 -18.78 -9.79 5.75
CA TYR A 14 -17.79 -9.14 4.88
C TYR A 14 -16.33 -9.38 5.31
N GLU A 15 -16.10 -9.89 6.53
CA GLU A 15 -14.77 -10.35 6.96
C GLU A 15 -14.42 -11.76 6.41
N ILE A 16 -15.38 -12.46 5.79
CA ILE A 16 -15.25 -13.86 5.38
C ILE A 16 -15.05 -14.04 3.86
N PHE A 17 -15.22 -13.02 3.03
CA PHE A 17 -15.05 -13.18 1.58
C PHE A 17 -13.63 -12.89 1.06
N GLN A 18 -13.01 -13.96 0.53
CA GLN A 18 -11.99 -14.06 -0.54
C GLN A 18 -10.48 -14.04 -0.22
N LEU A 19 -10.03 -14.06 1.04
CA LEU A 19 -8.59 -14.27 1.29
C LEU A 19 -8.14 -15.74 1.22
N PRO A 20 -8.92 -16.71 1.76
CA PRO A 20 -8.61 -18.13 1.64
C PRO A 20 -8.70 -18.62 0.18
N GLU A 21 -9.74 -18.23 -0.58
CA GLU A 21 -9.91 -18.65 -1.98
C GLU A 21 -8.78 -18.17 -2.91
N PHE A 22 -8.18 -16.99 -2.66
CA PHE A 22 -7.00 -16.53 -3.40
C PHE A 22 -5.74 -17.38 -3.11
N LEU A 23 -5.69 -17.99 -1.92
CA LEU A 23 -4.56 -18.80 -1.43
C LEU A 23 -4.78 -20.31 -1.60
N GLU A 24 -6.03 -20.76 -1.78
CA GLU A 24 -6.44 -22.16 -1.94
C GLU A 24 -6.46 -22.62 -3.41
N LEU A 25 -6.33 -21.71 -4.37
CA LEU A 25 -6.16 -22.06 -5.78
C LEU A 25 -4.79 -22.72 -6.01
N ASN A 26 -4.81 -23.85 -6.72
CA ASN A 26 -3.65 -24.63 -7.15
C ASN A 26 -2.47 -23.72 -7.53
N TYR A 27 -1.35 -23.82 -6.81
CA TYR A 27 -0.22 -22.87 -6.87
C TYR A 27 0.24 -22.56 -8.31
N SER A 28 0.16 -23.54 -9.23
CA SER A 28 0.52 -23.36 -10.65
C SER A 28 -0.49 -22.54 -11.46
N GLU A 29 -1.77 -22.59 -11.10
CA GLU A 29 -2.86 -21.86 -11.74
C GLU A 29 -2.95 -20.45 -11.15
N CYS A 30 -2.71 -20.33 -9.83
CA CYS A 30 -2.48 -19.06 -9.15
C CYS A 30 -1.24 -18.33 -9.71
N GLU A 31 -0.11 -19.01 -9.94
CA GLU A 31 1.07 -18.39 -10.58
C GLU A 31 0.77 -17.88 -11.99
N LYS A 32 0.00 -18.62 -12.81
CA LYS A 32 -0.38 -18.16 -14.16
C LYS A 32 -1.32 -16.94 -14.13
N HIS A 33 -2.32 -16.94 -13.24
CA HIS A 33 -3.20 -15.80 -13.06
C HIS A 33 -2.45 -14.59 -12.50
N LEU A 34 -1.54 -14.81 -11.56
CA LEU A 34 -0.68 -13.78 -10.98
C LEU A 34 0.28 -13.22 -12.04
N ASP A 35 0.84 -14.07 -12.90
CA ASP A 35 1.69 -13.67 -14.03
C ASP A 35 0.94 -12.74 -14.99
N GLN A 36 -0.29 -13.10 -15.34
CA GLN A 36 -1.15 -12.26 -16.18
C GLN A 36 -1.49 -10.94 -15.47
N GLN A 37 -1.82 -10.98 -14.17
CA GLN A 37 -2.13 -9.78 -13.39
C GLN A 37 -0.93 -8.83 -13.27
N ILE A 38 0.27 -9.34 -12.99
CA ILE A 38 1.51 -8.56 -12.93
C ILE A 38 1.81 -7.96 -14.30
N THR A 39 1.72 -8.76 -15.36
CA THR A 39 2.02 -8.31 -16.73
C THR A 39 1.03 -7.23 -17.17
N CYS A 40 -0.27 -7.41 -16.89
CA CYS A 40 -1.29 -6.40 -17.13
C CYS A 40 -1.04 -5.13 -16.29
N PHE A 41 -0.73 -5.29 -15.00
CA PHE A 41 -0.47 -4.15 -14.12
C PHE A 41 0.75 -3.32 -14.57
N LEU A 42 1.85 -3.98 -14.94
CA LEU A 42 3.05 -3.30 -15.40
C LEU A 42 2.90 -2.69 -16.80
N SER A 43 2.12 -3.32 -17.68
CA SER A 43 1.87 -2.82 -19.04
C SER A 43 0.81 -1.72 -19.11
N GLN A 44 -0.02 -1.55 -18.07
CA GLN A 44 -0.92 -0.42 -17.93
C GLN A 44 -0.13 0.90 -17.85
N THR A 45 -0.02 1.58 -18.99
CA THR A 45 0.32 2.98 -19.09
C THR A 45 -0.90 3.82 -18.71
N GLN A 46 -0.77 4.66 -17.69
CA GLN A 46 -1.78 5.70 -17.50
C GLN A 46 -1.64 6.74 -18.60
N VAL A 47 -2.75 7.01 -19.29
CA VAL A 47 -2.91 8.20 -20.12
C VAL A 47 -2.71 9.40 -19.20
N ASN A 48 -1.73 10.25 -19.51
CA ASN A 48 -1.46 11.49 -18.79
C ASN A 48 -2.75 12.32 -18.68
N ILE A 49 -3.43 12.27 -17.54
CA ILE A 49 -4.41 13.29 -17.19
C ILE A 49 -3.64 14.31 -16.34
N PHE A 50 -3.54 15.52 -16.89
CA PHE A 50 -2.91 16.74 -16.36
C PHE A 50 -1.44 17.01 -16.75
N GLU A 51 -1.20 17.25 -18.05
CA GLU A 51 -0.40 18.43 -18.40
C GLU A 51 -1.29 19.68 -18.29
N ASP A 52 -1.29 20.34 -17.15
CA ASP A 52 -1.77 21.72 -17.07
C ASP A 52 -0.54 22.65 -17.09
N LYS A 53 -0.04 22.90 -18.31
CA LYS A 53 0.98 23.93 -18.57
C LYS A 53 0.29 25.28 -18.56
N THR A 54 0.11 25.85 -17.37
CA THR A 54 -0.19 27.27 -17.22
C THR A 54 1.02 27.98 -16.61
N ASP A 55 1.79 28.64 -17.48
CA ASP A 55 2.85 29.59 -17.14
C ASP A 55 2.24 30.88 -16.56
N LEU A 56 1.71 30.79 -15.33
CA LEU A 56 1.29 31.96 -14.58
C LEU A 56 2.09 32.07 -13.26
N PRO A 57 2.57 33.27 -12.91
CA PRO A 57 3.35 33.48 -11.70
C PRO A 57 2.54 33.11 -10.46
N LYS A 58 3.06 32.15 -9.67
CA LYS A 58 2.42 31.63 -8.46
C LYS A 58 2.36 32.70 -7.36
N LYS A 59 1.19 33.32 -7.18
CA LYS A 59 0.88 34.06 -5.94
C LYS A 59 0.97 33.12 -4.74
N ARG A 60 1.66 33.54 -3.67
CA ARG A 60 1.65 32.86 -2.38
C ARG A 60 0.25 32.98 -1.78
N GLY A 61 -0.48 31.87 -1.80
CA GLY A 61 -1.81 31.72 -1.21
C GLY A 61 -2.11 30.23 -1.02
N ARG A 62 -3.00 29.93 -0.07
CA ARG A 62 -3.49 28.57 0.18
C ARG A 62 -4.10 28.04 -1.13
N LYS A 63 -3.56 26.94 -1.68
CA LYS A 63 -4.08 26.33 -2.92
C LYS A 63 -5.60 26.13 -2.81
N LYS A 64 -6.34 26.46 -3.87
CA LYS A 64 -7.77 26.13 -3.98
C LYS A 64 -7.96 24.65 -3.64
N ILE A 65 -8.98 24.35 -2.84
CA ILE A 65 -9.43 22.98 -2.60
C ILE A 65 -9.72 22.35 -3.97
N ARG A 66 -9.17 21.16 -4.23
CA ARG A 66 -9.39 20.46 -5.49
C ARG A 66 -10.88 20.08 -5.54
N PRO A 67 -11.64 20.49 -6.58
CA PRO A 67 -13.09 20.27 -6.64
C PRO A 67 -13.52 18.80 -6.48
N MET A 68 -12.62 17.85 -6.81
CA MET A 68 -12.89 16.40 -6.78
C MET A 68 -12.04 15.62 -5.75
N ASN A 69 -11.21 16.27 -4.92
CA ASN A 69 -10.43 15.58 -3.89
C ASN A 69 -10.36 16.43 -2.62
N PRO A 70 -11.20 16.13 -1.60
CA PRO A 70 -11.22 16.89 -0.35
C PRO A 70 -9.99 16.60 0.53
N THR A 71 -9.21 15.56 0.20
CA THR A 71 -8.12 15.06 1.04
C THR A 71 -6.78 15.62 0.57
N LYS A 72 -5.96 16.10 1.52
CA LYS A 72 -4.59 16.51 1.23
C LYS A 72 -3.75 15.28 0.84
N THR A 73 -2.97 15.38 -0.23
CA THR A 73 -2.06 14.31 -0.69
C THR A 73 -1.10 13.84 0.40
N GLU A 74 -0.64 14.75 1.27
CA GLU A 74 0.23 14.39 2.40
C GLU A 74 -0.42 13.40 3.39
N ILE A 75 -1.75 13.39 3.50
CA ILE A 75 -2.47 12.42 4.35
C ILE A 75 -2.40 11.04 3.70
N MET A 76 -2.64 10.95 2.39
CA MET A 76 -2.56 9.71 1.61
C MET A 76 -1.11 9.19 1.56
N ASP A 77 -0.13 10.08 1.37
CA ASP A 77 1.31 9.74 1.44
C ASP A 77 1.65 9.11 2.80
N LYS A 78 1.23 9.75 3.89
CA LYS A 78 1.46 9.24 5.25
C LYS A 78 0.78 7.90 5.45
N PHE A 79 -0.46 7.73 4.99
CA PHE A 79 -1.20 6.49 5.14
C PHE A 79 -0.45 5.31 4.50
N TRP A 80 -0.12 5.45 3.22
CA TRP A 80 0.51 4.37 2.44
C TRP A 80 1.97 4.13 2.82
N LEU A 81 2.79 5.19 2.84
CA LEU A 81 4.23 5.02 3.06
C LEU A 81 4.57 4.68 4.51
N ARG A 82 3.77 5.13 5.50
CA ARG A 82 3.93 4.63 6.88
C ARG A 82 3.44 3.20 6.98
N GLY A 83 2.31 2.89 6.36
CA GLY A 83 1.76 1.54 6.37
C GLY A 83 2.73 0.51 5.80
N PHE A 84 3.34 0.82 4.66
CA PHE A 84 4.39 0.01 4.06
C PHE A 84 5.63 -0.10 4.95
N ARG A 85 6.11 1.04 5.47
CA ARG A 85 7.30 1.05 6.33
C ARG A 85 7.10 0.27 7.63
N GLU A 86 5.92 0.32 8.23
CA GLU A 86 5.56 -0.46 9.42
C GLU A 86 5.57 -1.95 9.11
N PHE A 87 4.95 -2.36 8.00
CA PHE A 87 5.01 -3.73 7.51
C PHE A 87 6.47 -4.20 7.33
N MET A 88 7.29 -3.41 6.64
CA MET A 88 8.69 -3.76 6.41
C MET A 88 9.47 -3.86 7.72
N LYS A 89 9.23 -2.98 8.69
CA LYS A 89 9.90 -3.03 10.00
C LYS A 89 9.62 -4.30 10.78
N LEU A 90 8.36 -4.74 10.80
CA LEU A 90 7.95 -5.93 11.53
C LEU A 90 8.59 -7.18 10.94
N ASN A 91 8.78 -7.19 9.62
CA ASN A 91 9.22 -8.37 8.89
C ASN A 91 10.66 -8.28 8.39
N TYR A 92 11.39 -7.20 8.70
CA TYR A 92 12.69 -6.91 8.08
C TYR A 92 13.71 -8.02 8.29
N LYS A 93 13.75 -8.61 9.50
CA LYS A 93 14.68 -9.69 9.82
C LYS A 93 14.48 -10.92 8.94
N ASP A 94 13.23 -11.22 8.60
CA ASP A 94 12.88 -12.36 7.74
C ASP A 94 13.09 -12.03 6.25
N LEU A 95 13.13 -10.74 5.89
CA LEU A 95 13.25 -10.26 4.51
C LEU A 95 14.68 -9.89 4.11
N ILE A 96 15.58 -9.61 5.06
CA ILE A 96 16.87 -8.95 4.79
C ILE A 96 17.78 -9.71 3.82
N ASP A 97 17.71 -11.03 3.82
CA ASP A 97 18.53 -11.88 2.94
C ASP A 97 17.89 -12.10 1.55
N HIS A 98 16.65 -11.65 1.38
CA HIS A 98 15.90 -11.75 0.12
C HIS A 98 15.74 -10.42 -0.60
N ILE A 99 16.09 -9.30 0.05
CA ILE A 99 16.00 -7.97 -0.54
C ILE A 99 17.40 -7.43 -0.85
N THR A 100 17.52 -6.75 -1.98
CA THR A 100 18.76 -6.11 -2.40
C THR A 100 18.90 -4.71 -1.77
N ASP A 101 20.09 -4.11 -1.83
CA ASP A 101 20.35 -2.75 -1.32
C ASP A 101 20.08 -2.56 0.18
N LYS A 102 20.89 -3.24 1.01
CA LYS A 102 20.78 -3.19 2.47
C LYS A 102 20.93 -1.76 3.01
N GLU A 103 21.83 -0.95 2.43
CA GLU A 103 22.05 0.44 2.84
C GLU A 103 20.78 1.30 2.67
N PHE A 104 20.08 1.17 1.55
CA PHE A 104 18.81 1.85 1.34
C PHE A 104 17.80 1.44 2.42
N TRP A 105 17.65 0.14 2.69
CA TRP A 105 16.67 -0.35 3.65
C TRP A 105 16.99 0.07 5.08
N GLU A 106 18.26 0.02 5.49
CA GLU A 106 18.71 0.53 6.78
C GLU A 106 18.41 2.03 6.92
N PHE A 107 18.65 2.82 5.87
CA PHE A 107 18.27 4.23 5.84
C PHE A 107 16.75 4.41 5.95
N PHE A 108 15.98 3.74 5.09
CA PHE A 108 14.53 3.89 4.96
C PHE A 108 13.79 3.48 6.24
N LEU A 109 14.14 2.31 6.80
CA LEU A 109 13.57 1.78 8.04
C LEU A 109 14.16 2.48 9.28
N GLY A 110 15.35 3.06 9.16
CA GLY A 110 16.00 3.84 10.19
C GLY A 110 15.28 5.13 10.55
N ARG A 111 15.85 5.85 11.52
CA ARG A 111 15.33 7.13 12.02
C ARG A 111 15.42 8.23 10.94
N ALA A 112 16.39 8.12 10.03
CA ALA A 112 16.71 9.09 8.99
C ALA A 112 15.76 9.04 7.77
N GLY A 113 15.26 7.84 7.43
CA GLY A 113 14.33 7.64 6.33
C GLY A 113 12.89 8.09 6.61
N ASN A 114 12.54 8.37 7.86
CA ASN A 114 11.23 8.93 8.21
C ASN A 114 11.23 10.46 8.04
N PRO A 115 10.36 11.04 7.19
CA PRO A 115 10.31 12.48 7.02
C PRO A 115 9.95 13.23 8.31
N GLY A 116 10.60 14.37 8.55
CA GLY A 116 10.30 15.23 9.69
C GLY A 116 11.34 16.33 9.94
N LYS A 117 11.11 17.13 11.00
CA LYS A 117 12.07 18.16 11.42
C LYS A 117 13.44 17.52 11.74
N ARG A 118 14.52 18.16 11.30
CA ARG A 118 15.92 17.69 11.47
C ARG A 118 16.21 16.32 10.83
N ARG A 119 15.53 15.99 9.73
CA ARG A 119 15.75 14.77 8.91
C ARG A 119 16.22 15.14 7.52
N LYS A 120 16.73 14.16 6.77
CA LYS A 120 17.09 14.31 5.35
C LYS A 120 15.92 14.85 4.53
N TYR A 121 14.71 14.36 4.82
CA TYR A 121 13.47 14.84 4.19
C TYR A 121 12.57 15.49 5.23
N LEU A 122 12.10 16.71 4.96
CA LEU A 122 11.21 17.44 5.88
C LEU A 122 9.77 16.90 5.88
N SER A 123 9.32 16.37 4.73
CA SER A 123 7.98 15.84 4.50
C SER A 123 8.00 14.79 3.39
N TYR A 124 6.84 14.19 3.10
CA TYR A 124 6.62 13.28 1.97
C TYR A 124 6.53 14.04 0.64
N SER A 125 7.52 14.87 0.36
CA SER A 125 7.56 15.74 -0.81
C SER A 125 7.80 14.94 -2.10
N LYS A 126 7.64 15.59 -3.26
CA LYS A 126 8.04 15.03 -4.57
C LYS A 126 9.48 14.52 -4.56
N HIS A 127 10.39 15.21 -3.88
CA HIS A 127 11.79 14.80 -3.80
C HIS A 127 11.99 13.53 -2.96
N TYR A 128 11.25 13.38 -1.85
CA TYR A 128 11.27 12.13 -1.08
C TYR A 128 10.74 10.96 -1.90
N LYS A 129 9.59 11.15 -2.55
CA LYS A 129 8.99 10.10 -3.39
C LYS A 129 9.89 9.73 -4.58
N GLY A 130 10.50 10.72 -5.23
CA GLY A 130 11.48 10.49 -6.29
C GLY A 130 12.72 9.74 -5.80
N PHE A 131 13.20 10.00 -4.58
CA PHE A 131 14.28 9.21 -3.97
C PHE A 131 13.85 7.75 -3.77
N LEU A 132 12.65 7.51 -3.23
CA LEU A 132 12.14 6.14 -3.05
C LEU A 132 11.98 5.43 -4.39
N SER A 133 11.32 6.06 -5.37
CA SER A 133 11.06 5.46 -6.68
C SER A 133 12.31 5.37 -7.56
N SER A 134 13.42 5.99 -7.18
CA SER A 134 14.72 5.81 -7.86
C SER A 134 15.46 4.54 -7.41
N ASN A 135 14.96 3.85 -6.39
CA ASN A 135 15.58 2.64 -5.86
C ASN A 135 14.84 1.39 -6.34
N LYS A 136 15.48 0.55 -7.16
CA LYS A 136 14.86 -0.67 -7.69
C LYS A 136 14.38 -1.62 -6.59
N SER A 137 15.15 -1.78 -5.52
CA SER A 137 14.79 -2.66 -4.39
C SER A 137 13.55 -2.17 -3.66
N PHE A 138 13.41 -0.86 -3.46
CA PHE A 138 12.16 -0.28 -2.96
C PHE A 138 10.99 -0.57 -3.90
N CYS A 139 11.15 -0.27 -5.19
CA CYS A 139 10.09 -0.39 -6.19
C CYS A 139 9.51 -1.80 -6.25
N GLN A 140 10.36 -2.83 -6.33
CA GLN A 140 9.91 -4.23 -6.42
C GLN A 140 9.10 -4.65 -5.18
N VAL A 141 9.61 -4.33 -3.98
CA VAL A 141 8.98 -4.73 -2.72
C VAL A 141 7.71 -3.92 -2.47
N PHE A 142 7.70 -2.63 -2.84
CA PHE A 142 6.54 -1.77 -2.67
C PHE A 142 5.39 -2.14 -3.61
N ILE A 143 5.68 -2.51 -4.86
CA ILE A 143 4.68 -3.04 -5.80
C ILE A 143 4.11 -4.36 -5.28
N ALA A 144 4.98 -5.31 -4.90
CA ALA A 144 4.54 -6.60 -4.38
C ALA A 144 3.71 -6.45 -3.09
N TRP A 145 4.12 -5.53 -2.20
CA TRP A 145 3.33 -5.18 -1.01
C TRP A 145 1.98 -4.55 -1.36
N MET A 146 1.90 -3.67 -2.36
CA MET A 146 0.61 -3.12 -2.79
C MET A 146 -0.33 -4.22 -3.28
N MET A 147 0.18 -5.16 -4.08
CA MET A 147 -0.63 -6.25 -4.63
C MET A 147 -1.16 -7.20 -3.54
N LEU A 148 -0.36 -7.50 -2.50
CA LEU A 148 -0.76 -8.40 -1.41
C LEU A 148 -1.55 -7.69 -0.30
N TYR A 149 -1.06 -6.53 0.17
CA TYR A 149 -1.53 -5.82 1.36
C TYR A 149 -2.22 -4.51 1.05
N GLY A 150 -1.77 -3.79 0.03
CA GLY A 150 -2.27 -2.45 -0.28
C GLY A 150 -3.76 -2.47 -0.62
N SER A 151 -4.21 -3.48 -1.35
CA SER A 151 -5.60 -3.71 -1.75
C SER A 151 -6.55 -3.99 -0.57
N ILE A 152 -6.04 -4.57 0.52
CA ILE A 152 -6.86 -4.98 1.68
C ILE A 152 -6.76 -4.01 2.87
N LYS A 153 -5.85 -3.03 2.84
CA LYS A 153 -5.60 -2.13 3.97
C LYS A 153 -6.63 -1.01 4.06
N ILE A 154 -7.77 -1.27 4.69
CA ILE A 154 -8.85 -0.28 4.83
C ILE A 154 -8.48 0.81 5.86
N PRO A 155 -8.71 2.11 5.58
CA PRO A 155 -8.54 3.18 6.56
C PRO A 155 -9.50 3.01 7.75
N ARG A 156 -9.05 3.33 8.97
CA ARG A 156 -9.88 3.16 10.18
C ARG A 156 -11.20 3.95 10.12
N LYS A 157 -12.23 3.42 10.80
CA LYS A 157 -13.65 3.88 10.90
C LYS A 157 -13.94 5.41 10.94
N ASN A 158 -13.00 6.27 11.29
CA ASN A 158 -13.17 7.73 11.29
C ASN A 158 -12.86 8.39 9.94
N PHE A 159 -12.91 7.63 8.86
CA PHE A 159 -12.60 8.11 7.52
C PHE A 159 -13.84 8.63 6.81
N LYS A 160 -13.93 9.95 6.66
CA LYS A 160 -14.96 10.62 5.86
C LYS A 160 -14.66 10.62 4.34
N GLY A 161 -13.82 9.69 3.86
CA GLY A 161 -13.30 9.70 2.48
C GLY A 161 -13.61 8.40 1.75
N ASN A 162 -13.84 8.49 0.43
CA ASN A 162 -13.99 7.32 -0.44
C ASN A 162 -12.68 6.51 -0.45
N TRP A 163 -12.75 5.20 -0.18
CA TRP A 163 -11.61 4.28 -0.25
C TRP A 163 -10.97 4.26 -1.64
N ASP A 164 -11.80 4.31 -2.68
CA ASP A 164 -11.35 4.32 -4.08
C ASP A 164 -10.34 5.43 -4.31
N LEU A 165 -10.56 6.61 -3.72
CA LEU A 165 -9.65 7.75 -3.82
C LEU A 165 -8.25 7.45 -3.27
N TYR A 166 -8.16 6.69 -2.18
CA TYR A 166 -6.88 6.33 -1.56
C TYR A 166 -6.17 5.26 -2.35
N PHE A 167 -6.92 4.27 -2.82
CA PHE A 167 -6.38 3.18 -3.62
C PHE A 167 -5.93 3.70 -4.99
N ASP A 168 -6.73 4.53 -5.65
CA ASP A 168 -6.36 5.24 -6.87
C ASP A 168 -5.08 6.02 -6.67
N TYR A 169 -4.98 6.81 -5.60
CA TYR A 169 -3.76 7.55 -5.28
C TYR A 169 -2.54 6.65 -5.09
N LEU A 170 -2.68 5.48 -4.45
CA LEU A 170 -1.60 4.52 -4.32
C LEU A 170 -1.12 4.08 -5.71
N CYS A 171 -2.05 3.68 -6.58
CA CYS A 171 -1.76 3.20 -7.92
C CYS A 171 -1.15 4.30 -8.82
N THR A 172 -1.74 5.50 -8.83
CA THR A 172 -1.40 6.61 -9.74
C THR A 172 -0.16 7.38 -9.31
N ASP A 173 -0.06 7.74 -8.02
CA ASP A 173 0.92 8.72 -7.55
C ASP A 173 2.13 8.09 -6.85
N LEU A 174 2.00 6.87 -6.32
CA LEU A 174 3.06 6.20 -5.56
C LEU A 174 3.64 4.99 -6.30
N VAL A 175 2.78 4.16 -6.91
CA VAL A 175 3.22 2.94 -7.57
C VAL A 175 3.58 3.18 -9.03
N GLN A 176 2.86 4.03 -9.77
CA GLN A 176 3.18 4.30 -11.17
C GLN A 176 4.65 4.70 -11.40
N PRO A 177 5.28 5.59 -10.59
CA PRO A 177 6.70 5.93 -10.76
C PRO A 177 7.67 4.76 -10.48
N CYS A 178 7.20 3.69 -9.86
CA CYS A 178 8.01 2.51 -9.55
C CYS A 178 8.04 1.50 -10.71
N LYS A 179 7.05 1.52 -11.60
CA LYS A 179 6.88 0.50 -12.66
C LYS A 179 8.05 0.48 -13.63
N ASP A 180 8.58 1.64 -14.00
CA ASP A 180 9.68 1.77 -14.97
C ASP A 180 11.01 1.18 -14.45
N MET A 181 11.12 0.96 -13.13
CA MET A 181 12.33 0.46 -12.49
C MET A 181 12.37 -1.06 -12.35
N VAL A 182 11.25 -1.75 -12.60
CA VAL A 182 11.11 -3.18 -12.29
C VAL A 182 10.57 -3.97 -13.48
N SER A 183 11.05 -5.20 -13.59
CA SER A 183 10.49 -6.21 -14.48
C SER A 183 9.39 -7.02 -13.78
N ALA A 184 8.61 -7.77 -14.56
CA ALA A 184 7.65 -8.71 -14.00
C ALA A 184 8.31 -9.74 -13.07
N ASN A 185 9.53 -10.21 -13.41
CA ASN A 185 10.25 -11.18 -12.59
C ASN A 185 10.66 -10.59 -11.22
N ASP A 186 11.11 -9.34 -11.19
CA ASP A 186 11.46 -8.66 -9.92
C ASP A 186 10.26 -8.61 -8.95
N VAL A 187 9.06 -8.35 -9.50
CA VAL A 187 7.81 -8.33 -8.72
C VAL A 187 7.42 -9.74 -8.26
N LYS A 188 7.52 -10.76 -9.13
CA LYS A 188 7.21 -12.16 -8.77
C LYS A 188 8.12 -12.67 -7.66
N ASP A 189 9.41 -12.40 -7.74
CA ASP A 189 10.38 -12.84 -6.73
C ASP A 189 10.05 -12.20 -5.37
N SER A 190 9.75 -10.89 -5.39
CA SER A 190 9.30 -10.18 -4.18
C SER A 190 7.98 -10.71 -3.63
N LEU A 191 7.02 -11.06 -4.49
CA LEU A 191 5.73 -11.64 -4.09
C LEU A 191 5.90 -13.01 -3.43
N ARG A 192 6.74 -13.89 -3.98
CA ARG A 192 7.01 -15.21 -3.38
C ARG A 192 7.55 -15.07 -1.95
N VAL A 193 8.52 -14.18 -1.77
CA VAL A 193 9.11 -13.91 -0.45
C VAL A 193 8.08 -13.27 0.48
N LEU A 194 7.39 -12.22 0.02
CA LEU A 194 6.41 -11.50 0.84
C LEU A 194 5.23 -12.37 1.22
N SER A 195 4.72 -13.24 0.34
CA SER A 195 3.63 -14.16 0.65
C SER A 195 3.99 -15.08 1.81
N SER A 196 5.21 -15.58 1.91
CA SER A 196 5.64 -16.43 3.05
C SER A 196 5.59 -15.69 4.39
N VAL A 197 5.93 -14.41 4.38
CA VAL A 197 5.88 -13.50 5.54
C VAL A 197 4.44 -13.05 5.81
N PHE A 198 3.65 -12.91 4.76
CA PHE A 198 2.30 -12.38 4.80
C PHE A 198 1.38 -13.27 5.63
N HIS A 199 1.46 -14.59 5.40
CA HIS A 199 0.69 -15.58 6.15
C HIS A 199 0.99 -15.52 7.64
N LYS A 200 2.27 -15.32 8.02
CA LYS A 200 2.66 -15.16 9.43
C LYS A 200 2.06 -13.89 10.04
N TYR A 201 2.06 -12.78 9.31
CA TYR A 201 1.50 -11.52 9.77
C TYR A 201 -0.03 -11.58 9.94
N ILE A 202 -0.74 -12.23 9.00
CA ILE A 202 -2.19 -12.46 9.15
C ILE A 202 -2.48 -13.30 10.39
N ASN A 203 -1.76 -14.41 10.57
CA ASN A 203 -1.91 -15.24 11.75
C ASN A 203 -1.66 -14.45 13.04
N PHE A 204 -0.67 -13.56 13.05
CA PHE A 204 -0.40 -12.66 14.18
C PHE A 204 -1.53 -11.66 14.44
N VAL A 205 -2.05 -10.98 13.40
CA VAL A 205 -3.15 -10.01 13.55
C VAL A 205 -4.43 -10.70 14.03
N ASN A 206 -4.75 -11.86 13.46
CA ASN A 206 -5.91 -12.65 13.85
C ASN A 206 -5.80 -13.08 15.32
N ALA A 207 -4.66 -13.64 15.74
CA ALA A 207 -4.43 -14.02 17.13
C ALA A 207 -4.56 -12.84 18.10
N ARG A 208 -4.03 -11.67 17.72
CA ARG A 208 -4.14 -10.43 18.51
C ARG A 208 -5.59 -9.95 18.64
N ASN A 209 -6.38 -10.02 17.56
CA ASN A 209 -7.78 -9.61 17.58
C ASN A 209 -8.60 -10.57 18.47
N THR A 210 -8.38 -11.89 18.38
CA THR A 210 -9.03 -12.88 19.27
C THR A 210 -8.77 -12.59 20.75
N ILE A 211 -7.55 -12.20 21.12
CA ILE A 211 -7.21 -11.82 22.49
C ILE A 211 -7.97 -10.57 22.94
N ILE A 212 -8.06 -9.55 22.08
CA ILE A 212 -8.80 -8.31 22.39
C ILE A 212 -10.29 -8.61 22.57
N ASP A 213 -10.88 -9.40 21.69
CA ASP A 213 -12.30 -9.76 21.76
C ASP A 213 -12.63 -10.51 23.04
N ASN A 214 -11.76 -11.42 23.47
CA ASN A 214 -11.92 -12.15 24.73
C ASN A 214 -11.79 -11.23 25.96
N LEU A 215 -10.95 -10.19 25.90
CA LEU A 215 -10.79 -9.21 26.98
C LEU A 215 -11.92 -8.17 27.05
N THR A 216 -12.67 -7.97 25.96
CA THR A 216 -13.79 -7.01 25.91
C THR A 216 -15.16 -7.65 26.15
N LYS A 217 -15.21 -8.97 26.34
CA LYS A 217 -16.43 -9.74 26.62
C LYS A 217 -16.64 -10.04 28.12
N GLU A 218 -15.74 -9.56 28.98
CA GLU A 218 -15.91 -9.49 30.45
C GLU A 218 -16.32 -8.07 30.88
#